data_AF-A0AAD6SCR0-F1
#
_entry.id   AF-A0AAD6SCR0-F1
#
_cell.length_a   1.000
_cell.length_b   1.000
_cell.length_c   1.000
_cell.angle_alpha   90.00
_cell.angle_beta   90.00
_cell.angle_gamma   90.00
#
_symmetry.space_group_name_H-M   'P 1'
#
loop_
_entity.id
_entity.type
_entity.pdbx_description
1 polymer ?
#
loop_
_entity_poly.entity_id
_entity_poly.type
_entity_poly.pdbx_seq_one_letter_code
_entity_poly.pdbx_strand_id
1 'polypeptide(L)'
;IGRYIVDYPEQVCLVALVQNWCPKCEVHPNNLDVDGARLRTRTKTEALIMCFDPCILWDEYSVRSDVVPFTNDFPWADIHELLLSDLLQVIKGRFKDHIISWVNKYLHNHPGEKCALEIIQDIDCRYVSSVARGSKD
;
A
#
# COMPACT_ATOMS: atom_id res chain seq x y z
N ILE A 1 -18.19 0.97 14.52
CA ILE A 1 -17.30 1.56 13.47
C ILE A 1 -16.96 0.43 12.50
N GLY A 2 -17.04 0.68 11.18
CA GLY A 2 -16.75 -0.32 10.15
C GLY A 2 -15.26 -0.40 9.78
N ARG A 3 -14.89 -1.36 8.93
CA ARG A 3 -13.52 -1.47 8.42
C ARG A 3 -13.24 -0.35 7.41
N TYR A 4 -12.02 0.17 7.42
CA TYR A 4 -11.57 1.24 6.51
C TYR A 4 -10.81 0.63 5.33
N ILE A 5 -11.32 0.85 4.13
CA ILE A 5 -10.65 0.53 2.86
C ILE A 5 -10.23 1.87 2.26
N VAL A 6 -8.95 2.18 2.39
CA VAL A 6 -8.36 3.44 1.93
C VAL A 6 -7.00 3.17 1.32
N ASP A 7 -6.49 4.12 0.54
CA ASP A 7 -5.20 3.97 -0.12
C ASP A 7 -4.03 3.99 0.87
N TYR A 8 -2.87 3.47 0.46
CA TYR A 8 -1.72 3.36 1.36
C TYR A 8 -1.32 4.70 2.03
N PRO A 9 -1.20 5.83 1.30
CA PRO A 9 -0.92 7.12 1.93
C PRO A 9 -1.96 7.51 3.00
N GLU A 10 -3.25 7.31 2.73
CA GLU A 10 -4.32 7.58 3.69
C GLU A 10 -4.26 6.61 4.87
N GLN A 11 -3.96 5.33 4.65
CA GLN A 11 -3.75 4.35 5.74
C GLN A 11 -2.69 4.85 6.71
N VAL A 12 -1.50 5.21 6.20
CA VAL A 12 -0.38 5.72 6.99
C VAL A 12 -0.76 6.98 7.77
N CYS A 13 -1.53 7.88 7.16
CA CYS A 13 -2.02 9.08 7.81
C CYS A 13 -2.98 8.76 8.97
N LEU A 14 -3.96 7.88 8.74
CA LEU A 14 -4.96 7.49 9.74
C LEU A 14 -4.35 6.82 10.97
N VAL A 15 -3.30 6.02 10.78
CA VAL A 15 -2.60 5.34 11.87
C VAL A 15 -1.45 6.14 12.48
N ALA A 16 -1.23 7.39 12.06
CA ALA A 16 -0.13 8.22 12.53
C ALA A 16 1.25 7.56 12.38
N LEU A 17 1.54 7.02 11.19
CA LEU A 17 2.84 6.41 10.89
C LEU A 17 3.65 7.20 9.85
N VAL A 18 4.92 6.84 9.72
CA VAL A 18 5.82 7.29 8.65
C VAL A 18 5.58 6.46 7.39
N GLN A 19 5.67 7.08 6.22
CA GLN A 19 5.56 6.38 4.93
C GLN A 19 6.65 5.31 4.76
N ASN A 20 6.38 4.36 3.86
CA ASN A 20 7.18 3.15 3.59
C ASN A 20 7.19 2.10 4.72
N TRP A 21 6.36 2.25 5.75
CA TRP A 21 6.15 1.22 6.76
C TRP A 21 4.78 0.53 6.60
N CYS A 22 4.69 -0.73 7.02
CA CYS A 22 3.41 -1.45 7.01
C CYS A 22 2.48 -0.87 8.06
N PRO A 23 1.23 -0.47 7.79
CA PRO A 23 0.35 0.10 8.82
C PRO A 23 -0.19 -0.91 9.84
N LYS A 24 -0.02 -2.21 9.56
CA LYS A 24 -0.54 -3.30 10.40
C LYS A 24 0.50 -3.96 11.30
N CYS A 25 1.76 -4.04 10.89
CA CYS A 25 2.79 -4.79 11.62
C CYS A 25 4.07 -3.97 11.81
N GLU A 26 4.80 -4.30 12.86
CA GLU A 26 6.04 -3.66 13.29
C GLU A 26 7.26 -4.11 12.46
N VAL A 27 7.05 -4.73 11.30
CA VAL A 27 8.13 -5.25 10.46
C VAL A 27 8.85 -4.09 9.79
N HIS A 28 10.18 -4.12 9.89
CA HIS A 28 11.04 -3.13 9.25
C HIS A 28 10.99 -3.29 7.72
N PRO A 29 10.85 -2.19 6.94
CA PRO A 29 10.68 -2.27 5.49
C PRO A 29 11.84 -2.92 4.75
N ASN A 30 13.06 -2.83 5.30
CA ASN A 30 14.25 -3.47 4.73
C ASN A 30 14.43 -4.93 5.16
N ASN A 31 13.54 -5.49 5.99
CA ASN A 31 13.63 -6.86 6.48
C ASN A 31 12.24 -7.48 6.58
N LEU A 32 11.65 -7.85 5.44
CA LEU A 32 10.25 -8.32 5.36
C LEU A 32 10.08 -9.82 5.65
N ASP A 33 11.16 -10.60 5.61
CA ASP A 33 11.12 -12.06 5.71
C ASP A 33 11.11 -12.58 7.17
N VAL A 34 10.77 -11.72 8.12
CA VAL A 34 10.63 -12.10 9.54
C VAL A 34 9.33 -12.86 9.77
N ASP A 35 9.48 -14.08 10.26
CA ASP A 35 8.35 -14.88 10.73
C ASP A 35 7.80 -14.33 12.05
N GLY A 36 6.50 -14.51 12.29
CA GLY A 36 5.84 -14.05 13.52
C GLY A 36 5.76 -12.53 13.67
N ALA A 37 5.65 -11.80 12.56
CA ALA A 37 5.48 -10.35 12.53
C ALA A 37 4.44 -9.86 13.56
N ARG A 38 4.88 -9.00 14.50
CA ARG A 38 3.99 -8.47 15.54
C ARG A 38 3.06 -7.42 14.95
N LEU A 39 1.77 -7.56 15.24
CA LEU A 39 0.78 -6.55 14.88
C LEU A 39 0.92 -5.31 15.76
N ARG A 40 0.66 -4.14 15.14
CA ARG A 40 0.48 -2.89 15.86
C ARG A 40 -0.87 -2.90 16.55
N THR A 41 -0.89 -2.31 17.74
CA THR A 41 -2.09 -2.08 18.54
C THR A 41 -1.97 -0.73 19.22
N ARG A 42 -3.11 -0.09 19.50
CA ARG A 42 -3.18 1.18 20.23
C ARG A 42 -2.34 1.13 21.51
N THR A 43 -2.53 0.09 22.32
CA THR A 43 -1.84 -0.04 23.61
C THR A 43 -0.32 -0.05 23.47
N LYS A 44 0.21 -0.67 22.42
CA LYS A 44 1.66 -0.64 22.17
C LYS A 44 2.11 0.72 21.67
N THR A 45 1.37 1.32 20.73
CA THR A 45 1.70 2.65 20.20
C THR A 45 1.73 3.68 21.32
N GLU A 46 0.74 3.67 22.23
CA GLU A 46 0.72 4.52 23.41
C GLU A 46 1.92 4.26 24.35
N ALA A 47 2.23 2.98 24.61
CA ALA A 47 3.40 2.62 25.42
C ALA A 47 4.72 3.10 24.80
N LEU A 48 4.86 3.02 23.47
CA LEU A 48 6.04 3.54 22.76
C LEU A 48 6.15 5.05 22.94
N ILE A 49 5.05 5.79 22.71
CA ILE A 49 5.00 7.24 22.84
C ILE A 49 5.38 7.69 24.27
N MET A 50 4.98 6.93 25.29
CA MET A 50 5.34 7.23 26.68
C MET A 50 6.79 6.92 27.04
N CYS A 51 7.43 5.97 26.34
CA CYS A 51 8.75 5.46 26.72
C CYS A 51 9.92 6.07 25.94
N PHE A 52 9.68 6.58 24.72
CA PHE A 52 10.73 6.97 23.79
C PHE A 52 10.61 8.41 23.32
N ASP A 53 11.75 9.03 23.02
CA ASP A 53 11.80 10.35 22.39
C ASP A 53 11.24 10.33 20.95
N PRO A 54 10.66 11.44 20.47
CA PRO A 54 10.08 11.54 19.13
C PRO A 54 11.01 11.11 17.98
N CYS A 55 12.32 11.38 18.08
CA CYS A 55 13.28 10.96 17.05
C CYS A 55 13.40 9.43 16.98
N ILE A 56 13.45 8.75 18.12
CA ILE A 56 13.53 7.29 18.19
C ILE A 56 12.22 6.67 17.67
N LEU A 57 11.08 7.27 18.03
CA LEU A 57 9.77 6.82 17.53
C LEU A 57 9.68 6.90 16.01
N TRP A 58 10.18 7.99 15.43
CA TRP A 58 10.18 8.20 13.98
C TRP A 58 11.08 7.20 13.26
N ASP A 59 12.32 7.05 13.72
CA ASP A 59 13.35 6.27 13.01
C ASP A 59 13.19 4.75 13.21
N GLU A 60 12.95 4.30 14.44
CA GLU A 60 12.97 2.86 14.78
C GLU A 60 11.58 2.22 14.73
N TYR A 61 10.54 2.97 15.09
CA TYR A 61 9.17 2.45 15.24
C TYR A 61 8.20 2.96 14.17
N SER A 62 8.61 3.97 13.39
CA SER A 62 7.80 4.72 12.41
C SER A 62 6.53 5.35 12.99
N VAL A 63 6.51 5.62 14.30
CA VAL A 63 5.36 6.21 15.00
C VAL A 63 5.53 7.72 15.05
N ARG A 64 4.47 8.44 14.66
CA ARG A 64 4.40 9.89 14.82
C ARG A 64 3.78 10.24 16.16
N SER A 65 4.55 10.86 17.05
CA SER A 65 4.04 11.35 18.34
C SER A 65 3.28 12.68 18.22
N ASP A 66 3.38 13.36 17.07
CA ASP A 66 2.73 14.64 16.80
C ASP A 66 1.31 14.51 16.24
N VAL A 67 0.85 13.28 15.97
CA VAL A 67 -0.48 12.99 15.41
C VAL A 67 -1.16 11.92 16.25
N VAL A 68 -2.39 12.19 16.67
CA VAL A 68 -3.24 11.21 17.38
C VAL A 68 -4.29 10.67 16.41
N PRO A 69 -4.36 9.34 16.18
CA PRO A 69 -5.43 8.75 15.39
C PRO A 69 -6.81 9.11 15.94
N PHE A 70 -7.76 9.44 15.07
CA PHE A 70 -9.11 9.84 15.50
C PHE A 70 -9.86 8.74 16.28
N THR A 71 -9.45 7.46 16.14
CA THR A 71 -10.06 6.36 16.88
C THR A 71 -9.47 6.16 18.28
N ASN A 72 -8.46 6.93 18.68
CA ASN A 72 -7.73 6.67 19.94
C ASN A 72 -8.64 6.71 21.17
N ASP A 73 -9.59 7.66 21.18
CA ASP A 73 -10.55 7.87 22.27
C ASP A 73 -11.67 6.80 22.31
N PHE A 74 -11.75 5.93 21.30
CA PHE A 74 -12.77 4.89 21.23
C PHE A 74 -12.24 3.58 21.82
N PRO A 75 -12.82 3.06 22.92
CA PRO A 75 -12.28 1.89 23.62
C PRO A 75 -12.31 0.60 22.79
N TRP A 76 -13.20 0.51 21.80
CA TRP A 76 -13.41 -0.70 20.97
C TRP A 76 -13.09 -0.50 19.48
N ALA A 77 -12.36 0.55 19.13
CA ALA A 77 -12.04 0.86 17.74
C ALA A 77 -10.55 1.15 17.58
N ASP A 78 -9.74 0.11 17.49
CA ASP A 78 -8.32 0.25 17.15
C ASP A 78 -8.18 0.44 15.64
N ILE A 79 -7.63 1.58 15.22
CA ILE A 79 -7.43 1.88 13.80
C ILE A 79 -6.56 0.83 13.11
N HIS A 80 -5.58 0.25 13.81
CA HIS A 80 -4.70 -0.79 13.24
C HIS A 80 -5.46 -2.08 12.91
N GLU A 81 -6.53 -2.38 13.66
CA GLU A 81 -7.43 -3.52 13.41
C GLU A 81 -8.48 -3.21 12.34
N LEU A 82 -8.98 -1.97 12.33
CA LEU A 82 -10.01 -1.52 11.41
C LEU A 82 -9.51 -1.35 9.98
N LEU A 83 -8.21 -1.11 9.78
CA LEU A 83 -7.62 -1.05 8.45
C LEU A 83 -7.75 -2.38 7.70
N LEU A 84 -8.23 -2.30 6.47
CA LEU A 84 -8.13 -3.39 5.50
C LEU A 84 -6.81 -3.26 4.74
N SER A 85 -6.05 -4.36 4.64
CA SER A 85 -4.89 -4.38 3.75
C SER A 85 -5.42 -4.17 2.33
N ASP A 86 -4.95 -3.14 1.65
CA ASP A 86 -5.38 -2.83 0.28
C ASP A 86 -4.63 -3.72 -0.72
N LEU A 87 -5.03 -5.00 -0.76
CA LEU A 87 -4.58 -5.95 -1.76
C LEU A 87 -4.94 -5.48 -3.18
N LEU A 88 -6.01 -4.69 -3.32
CA LEU A 88 -6.49 -4.22 -4.62
C LEU A 88 -5.50 -3.24 -5.25
N GLN A 89 -4.80 -2.42 -4.47
CA GLN A 89 -3.77 -1.51 -4.97
C GLN A 89 -2.52 -2.22 -5.49
N VAL A 90 -2.06 -3.26 -4.78
CA VAL A 90 -0.94 -4.09 -5.25
C VAL A 90 -1.28 -4.73 -6.60
N ILE A 91 -2.51 -5.23 -6.73
CA ILE A 91 -2.99 -5.88 -7.96
C ILE A 91 -3.21 -4.87 -9.09
N LYS A 92 -3.82 -3.71 -8.82
CA LYS A 92 -4.18 -2.73 -9.87
C LYS A 92 -3.00 -1.95 -10.42
N GLY A 93 -2.04 -1.55 -9.58
CA GLY A 93 -0.89 -0.73 -9.99
C GLY A 93 0.31 -1.58 -10.35
N ARG A 94 1.02 -2.06 -9.33
CA ARG A 94 2.33 -2.71 -9.47
C ARG A 94 2.30 -3.97 -10.33
N PHE A 95 1.31 -4.84 -10.13
CA PHE A 95 1.23 -6.10 -10.84
C PHE A 95 0.89 -5.90 -12.33
N LYS A 96 -0.05 -4.98 -12.63
CA LYS A 96 -0.39 -4.59 -14.00
C LYS A 96 0.84 -4.05 -14.73
N ASP A 97 1.54 -3.08 -14.15
CA ASP A 97 2.71 -2.45 -14.78
C ASP A 97 3.85 -3.45 -15.01
N HIS A 98 4.05 -4.37 -14.05
CA HIS A 98 5.06 -5.43 -14.18
C HIS A 98 4.71 -6.43 -15.29
N ILE A 99 3.46 -6.88 -15.38
CA ILE A 99 2.99 -7.76 -16.47
C ILE A 99 3.17 -7.07 -17.82
N ILE A 100 2.74 -5.81 -17.95
CA ILE A 100 2.88 -5.05 -19.19
C ILE A 100 4.36 -4.97 -19.60
N SER A 101 5.25 -4.64 -18.65
CA SER A 101 6.70 -4.63 -18.91
C SER A 101 7.22 -5.99 -19.40
N TRP A 102 6.74 -7.08 -18.81
CA TRP A 102 7.19 -8.42 -19.14
C TRP A 102 6.69 -8.88 -20.51
N VAL A 103 5.42 -8.62 -20.82
CA VAL A 103 4.83 -8.89 -22.15
C VAL A 103 5.55 -8.10 -23.24
N ASN A 104 5.83 -6.81 -23.02
CA ASN A 104 6.58 -6.00 -23.97
C ASN A 104 7.98 -6.57 -24.23
N LYS A 105 8.72 -6.94 -23.18
CA LYS A 105 10.03 -7.60 -23.32
C LYS A 105 9.94 -8.92 -24.08
N TYR A 106 8.92 -9.73 -23.80
CA TYR A 106 8.70 -11.00 -24.48
C TYR A 106 8.43 -10.81 -25.98
N LEU A 107 7.57 -9.85 -26.35
CA LEU A 107 7.23 -9.55 -27.74
C LEU A 107 8.43 -9.03 -28.54
N HIS A 108 9.28 -8.19 -27.94
CA HIS A 108 10.51 -7.73 -28.59
C HIS A 108 11.56 -8.83 -28.79
N ASN A 109 11.56 -9.87 -27.95
CA ASN A 109 12.48 -11.00 -28.06
C ASN A 109 12.00 -12.09 -29.04
N HIS A 110 10.74 -12.07 -29.47
CA HIS A 110 10.18 -13.00 -30.46
C HIS A 110 10.22 -12.40 -31.88
N PRO A 111 10.37 -13.22 -32.94
CA PRO A 111 10.73 -12.71 -34.26
C PRO A 111 9.61 -11.89 -34.90
N GLY A 112 9.88 -10.61 -35.13
CA GLY A 112 9.07 -9.70 -35.95
C GLY A 112 8.74 -8.39 -35.25
N GLU A 113 9.67 -7.44 -35.23
CA GLU A 113 9.50 -6.12 -34.58
C GLU A 113 8.22 -5.39 -35.02
N LYS A 114 7.84 -5.50 -36.30
CA LYS A 114 6.56 -4.99 -36.82
C LYS A 114 5.34 -5.67 -36.18
N CYS A 115 5.35 -7.00 -36.06
CA CYS A 115 4.25 -7.76 -35.49
C CYS A 115 4.09 -7.44 -33.98
N ALA A 116 5.21 -7.28 -33.27
CA ALA A 116 5.22 -6.85 -31.87
C ALA A 116 4.57 -5.46 -31.69
N LEU A 117 4.94 -4.50 -32.53
CA LEU A 117 4.38 -3.14 -32.48
C LEU A 117 2.88 -3.12 -32.80
N GLU A 118 2.42 -3.90 -33.77
CA GLU A 118 0.99 -4.04 -34.10
C GLU A 118 0.19 -4.59 -32.91
N ILE A 119 0.71 -5.61 -32.22
CA ILE A 119 0.08 -6.20 -31.03
C ILE A 119 0.03 -5.21 -29.87
N ILE A 120 1.13 -4.50 -29.60
CA ILE A 120 1.19 -3.47 -28.54
C ILE A 120 0.18 -2.36 -28.83
N GLN A 121 0.13 -1.89 -30.08
CA GLN A 121 -0.78 -0.82 -30.47
C GLN A 121 -2.26 -1.24 -30.42
N ASP A 122 -2.59 -2.48 -30.77
CA ASP A 122 -3.95 -3.03 -30.57
C ASP A 122 -4.33 -3.08 -29.09
N ILE A 123 -3.41 -3.49 -28.22
CA ILE A 123 -3.62 -3.50 -26.76
C ILE A 123 -3.90 -2.09 -26.24
N ASP A 124 -3.11 -1.09 -26.64
CA ASP A 124 -3.29 0.31 -26.23
C ASP A 124 -4.61 0.88 -26.74
N CYS A 125 -4.98 0.60 -27.99
CA CYS A 125 -6.24 1.06 -28.57
C CYS A 125 -7.45 0.48 -27.83
N ARG A 126 -7.39 -0.81 -27.45
CA ARG A 126 -8.45 -1.47 -26.66
C ARG A 126 -8.53 -0.93 -25.23
N TYR A 127 -7.39 -0.59 -24.62
CA TYR A 127 -7.36 0.04 -23.30
C TYR A 127 -8.01 1.44 -23.33
N VAL A 128 -7.63 2.29 -24.27
CA VAL A 128 -8.24 3.62 -24.43
C VAL A 128 -9.74 3.51 -24.70
N SER A 129 -10.15 2.57 -25.55
CA SER A 129 -11.56 2.34 -25.90
C SER A 129 -12.40 1.77 -24.74
N SER A 130 -11.79 1.06 -23.78
CA SER A 130 -12.49 0.55 -22.60
C SER A 130 -12.64 1.62 -21.52
N VAL A 131 -11.61 2.43 -21.29
CA VAL A 131 -11.65 3.59 -20.37
C VAL A 131 -12.66 4.62 -20.86
N ALA A 132 -12.70 4.91 -22.16
CA ALA A 132 -13.66 5.85 -22.74
C ALA A 132 -15.13 5.39 -22.61
N ARG A 133 -15.38 4.08 -22.48
CA ARG A 133 -16.72 3.53 -22.25
C ARG A 133 -17.16 3.61 -20.80
N GLY A 134 -16.24 3.42 -19.84
CA GLY A 134 -16.54 3.50 -18.41
C GLY A 134 -16.70 4.92 -17.84
N SER A 135 -16.40 5.97 -18.60
CA SER A 135 -16.55 7.38 -18.20
C SER A 135 -17.90 8.00 -18.60
N LYS A 136 -18.77 7.24 -19.26
CA LYS A 136 -20.09 7.70 -19.73
C LYS A 136 -21.27 7.22 -18.87
N ASP A 137 -20.98 6.41 -17.84
CA ASP A 137 -21.93 5.98 -16.80
C ASP A 137 -21.59 6.69 -15.49
#